data_AF-A0A3G6NH44-F1
#
_entry.id   AF-A0A3G6NH44-F1
#
_cell.length_a   1.000
_cell.length_b   1.000
_cell.length_c   1.000
_cell.angle_alpha   90.00
_cell.angle_beta   90.00
_cell.angle_gamma   90.00
#
_symmetry.space_group_name_H-M   'P 1'
#
loop_
_entity.id
_entity.type
_entity.pdbx_description
1 polymer ?
#
loop_
_entity_poly.entity_id
_entity_poly.type
_entity_poly.pdbx_seq_one_letter_code
_entity_poly.pdbx_strand_id
1 'polypeptide(L)'
;MKDTDAYGIWDKDDACPMVVGKPELNGCPKDDCTENSKLQKRNVEDFVSQQKEINYLALQKHFLQILKKINFDSEILLFLNSNVSEGEGPSKCPTLDFSEYQEYSTSNFIWNESMLNDLSRTLDQTIFPVSYNSWWWGNGGFYTENSKEFIFLSKSQINYINKLPLFSDVKHGRIRYIRVKNKKLEGLSKDFNQIIFRQDRTIVNGSFETEIELTINTKIEFHAYIFKYDFDKKDWLLTSDKSQIITIK
;
A
#
# COMPACT_ATOMS: atom_id res chain seq x y z
N MET A 1 11.74 56.84 -0.75
CA MET A 1 11.95 55.43 -1.14
C MET A 1 11.86 54.65 0.17
N LYS A 2 11.13 53.53 0.22
CA LYS A 2 10.80 52.81 1.45
C LYS A 2 11.23 51.36 1.29
N ASP A 3 11.87 50.83 2.32
CA ASP A 3 12.27 49.43 2.47
C ASP A 3 11.69 49.00 3.82
N THR A 4 10.64 48.20 3.79
CA THR A 4 9.78 47.89 4.93
C THR A 4 10.36 46.78 5.80
N ASP A 5 11.13 45.85 5.24
CA ASP A 5 11.78 44.77 5.97
C ASP A 5 13.26 45.04 6.30
N ALA A 6 13.79 46.15 5.76
CA ALA A 6 15.14 46.67 5.97
C ALA A 6 16.25 45.72 5.51
N TYR A 7 16.01 44.91 4.47
CA TYR A 7 17.00 43.98 3.92
C TYR A 7 17.79 44.53 2.72
N GLY A 8 17.56 45.80 2.36
CA GLY A 8 18.34 46.49 1.33
C GLY A 8 17.76 46.39 -0.08
N ILE A 9 16.51 45.94 -0.22
CA ILE A 9 15.71 45.99 -1.44
C ILE A 9 14.54 46.92 -1.18
N TRP A 10 14.30 47.88 -2.08
CA TRP A 10 13.22 48.83 -1.88
C TRP A 10 11.87 48.18 -2.16
N ASP A 11 10.82 48.55 -1.41
CA ASP A 11 9.45 47.98 -1.52
C ASP A 11 8.91 47.93 -2.96
N LYS A 12 9.37 48.83 -3.84
CA LYS A 12 8.96 48.90 -5.25
C LYS A 12 9.61 47.82 -6.14
N ASP A 13 10.74 47.30 -5.70
CA ASP A 13 11.57 46.30 -6.37
C ASP A 13 11.56 44.95 -5.59
N ASP A 14 10.86 44.90 -4.46
CA ASP A 14 10.69 43.75 -3.58
C ASP A 14 9.33 43.07 -3.82
N ALA A 15 9.35 41.78 -4.11
CA ALA A 15 8.13 40.98 -4.32
C ALA A 15 7.46 40.56 -3.00
N CYS A 16 8.18 40.63 -1.88
CA CYS A 16 7.72 40.31 -0.53
C CYS A 16 8.09 41.43 0.50
N PRO A 17 7.63 42.69 0.35
CA PRO A 17 8.14 43.84 1.14
C PRO A 17 7.96 43.75 2.67
N MET A 18 7.18 42.79 3.16
CA MET A 18 6.94 42.60 4.59
C MET A 18 7.78 41.46 5.19
N VAL A 19 8.56 40.73 4.39
CA VAL A 19 9.27 39.52 4.81
C VAL A 19 10.66 39.46 4.19
N VAL A 20 11.67 39.52 5.04
CA VAL A 20 13.09 39.45 4.67
C VAL A 20 13.38 38.26 3.73
N GLY A 21 13.90 38.55 2.55
CA GLY A 21 14.27 37.54 1.56
C GLY A 21 15.54 37.85 0.78
N LYS A 22 15.95 36.94 -0.11
CA LYS A 22 17.23 37.07 -0.81
C LYS A 22 17.10 37.95 -2.07
N PRO A 23 18.13 38.74 -2.45
CA PRO A 23 18.12 39.50 -3.71
C PRO A 23 17.96 38.60 -4.94
N GLU A 24 18.52 37.38 -4.88
CA GLU A 24 18.37 36.34 -5.90
C GLU A 24 16.91 35.88 -6.11
N LEU A 25 16.02 36.18 -5.15
CA LEU A 25 14.60 35.83 -5.14
C LEU A 25 13.70 37.07 -5.11
N ASN A 26 14.20 38.22 -5.56
CA ASN A 26 13.50 39.51 -5.55
C ASN A 26 12.91 39.86 -4.18
N GLY A 27 13.68 39.66 -3.11
CA GLY A 27 13.28 40.02 -1.75
C GLY A 27 12.34 39.02 -1.08
N CYS A 28 11.97 37.92 -1.75
CA CYS A 28 11.22 36.84 -1.10
C CYS A 28 12.13 35.82 -0.40
N PRO A 29 11.67 35.23 0.73
CA PRO A 29 12.36 34.11 1.36
C PRO A 29 12.53 32.94 0.39
N LYS A 30 13.64 32.20 0.55
CA LYS A 30 13.75 30.89 -0.09
C LYS A 30 12.84 29.92 0.68
N ASP A 31 11.96 29.21 -0.03
CA ASP A 31 11.25 28.07 0.54
C ASP A 31 12.29 27.02 0.97
N ASP A 32 12.67 27.01 2.25
CA ASP A 32 13.64 26.05 2.78
C ASP A 32 12.92 24.77 3.20
N CYS A 33 12.80 23.84 2.26
CA CYS A 33 12.24 22.52 2.52
C CYS A 33 13.21 21.61 3.31
N THR A 34 14.42 22.06 3.69
CA THR A 34 15.44 21.22 4.34
C THR A 34 14.93 20.58 5.63
N GLU A 35 14.28 21.34 6.50
CA GLU A 35 13.75 20.80 7.76
C GLU A 35 12.56 19.87 7.54
N ASN A 36 11.70 20.16 6.54
CA ASN A 36 10.60 19.28 6.16
C ASN A 36 11.12 17.95 5.60
N SER A 37 12.11 17.98 4.70
CA SER A 37 12.72 16.77 4.14
C SER A 37 13.43 15.94 5.22
N LYS A 38 14.11 16.58 6.18
CA LYS A 38 14.70 15.88 7.34
C LYS A 38 13.63 15.25 8.23
N LEU A 39 12.53 15.96 8.48
CA LEU A 39 11.42 15.44 9.28
C LEU A 39 10.75 14.25 8.61
N GLN A 40 10.38 14.38 7.33
CA GLN A 40 9.80 13.28 6.56
C GLN A 40 10.74 12.06 6.53
N LYS A 41 12.04 12.26 6.32
CA LYS A 41 13.01 11.14 6.37
C LYS A 41 13.04 10.44 7.73
N ARG A 42 13.06 11.20 8.83
CA ARG A 42 12.98 10.63 10.19
C ARG A 42 11.68 9.89 10.41
N ASN A 43 10.55 10.45 9.98
CA ASN A 43 9.26 9.76 10.07
C ASN A 43 9.28 8.43 9.31
N VAL A 44 9.91 8.37 8.12
CA VAL A 44 10.04 7.12 7.38
C VAL A 44 10.97 6.13 8.08
N GLU A 45 12.07 6.59 8.69
CA GLU A 45 12.98 5.72 9.46
C GLU A 45 12.30 5.16 10.72
N ASP A 46 11.58 6.00 11.46
CA ASP A 46 10.79 5.60 12.63
C ASP A 46 9.67 4.64 12.24
N PHE A 47 8.99 4.91 11.12
CA PHE A 47 8.02 4.01 10.52
C PHE A 47 8.62 2.64 10.26
N VAL A 48 9.76 2.58 9.56
CA VAL A 48 10.45 1.33 9.23
C VAL A 48 10.84 0.56 10.49
N SER A 49 11.26 1.26 11.55
CA SER A 49 11.56 0.64 12.84
C SER A 49 10.31 0.00 13.46
N GLN A 50 9.21 0.76 13.55
CA GLN A 50 7.96 0.29 14.15
C GLN A 50 7.32 -0.87 13.38
N GLN A 51 7.45 -0.90 12.06
CA GLN A 51 6.95 -2.00 11.23
C GLN A 51 7.54 -3.36 11.62
N LYS A 52 8.79 -3.39 12.11
CA LYS A 52 9.45 -4.63 12.55
C LYS A 52 8.86 -5.18 13.85
N GLU A 53 8.18 -4.35 14.63
CA GLU A 53 7.55 -4.75 15.89
C GLU A 53 6.11 -5.26 15.72
N ILE A 54 5.54 -5.10 14.52
CA ILE A 54 4.16 -5.50 14.25
C ILE A 54 4.03 -7.02 14.20
N ASN A 55 3.09 -7.56 14.98
CA ASN A 55 2.79 -8.99 15.01
C ASN A 55 1.94 -9.43 13.81
N TYR A 56 2.56 -9.52 12.64
CA TYR A 56 1.89 -9.96 11.41
C TYR A 56 1.40 -11.41 11.45
N LEU A 57 2.04 -12.26 12.27
CA LEU A 57 1.63 -13.65 12.43
C LEU A 57 0.23 -13.76 13.10
N ALA A 58 -0.09 -12.89 14.06
CA ALA A 58 -1.42 -12.85 14.65
C ALA A 58 -2.49 -12.51 13.60
N LEU A 59 -2.22 -11.52 12.75
CA LEU A 59 -3.13 -11.14 11.66
C LEU A 59 -3.32 -12.27 10.64
N GLN A 60 -2.24 -12.93 10.22
CA GLN A 60 -2.31 -14.10 9.33
C GLN A 60 -3.24 -15.17 9.89
N LYS A 61 -3.15 -15.46 11.19
CA LYS A 61 -4.05 -16.41 11.86
C LYS A 61 -5.51 -15.95 11.83
N HIS A 62 -5.79 -14.68 12.10
CA HIS A 62 -7.14 -14.13 11.99
C HIS A 62 -7.70 -14.28 10.58
N PHE A 63 -6.90 -13.98 9.56
CA PHE A 63 -7.30 -14.14 8.16
C PHE A 63 -7.64 -15.58 7.82
N LEU A 64 -6.75 -16.52 8.15
CA LEU A 64 -7.01 -17.94 7.89
C LEU A 64 -8.28 -18.42 8.63
N GLN A 65 -8.54 -17.95 9.84
CA GLN A 65 -9.76 -18.28 10.59
C GLN A 65 -11.03 -17.74 9.94
N ILE A 66 -10.97 -16.52 9.38
CA ILE A 66 -12.08 -15.92 8.62
C ILE A 66 -12.31 -16.72 7.34
N LEU A 67 -11.25 -16.92 6.55
CA LEU A 67 -11.33 -17.58 5.25
C LEU A 67 -11.85 -19.02 5.35
N LYS A 68 -11.54 -19.75 6.43
CA LYS A 68 -12.09 -21.09 6.71
C LYS A 68 -13.61 -21.16 6.84
N LYS A 69 -14.25 -20.02 7.16
CA LYS A 69 -15.70 -19.96 7.39
C LYS A 69 -16.48 -19.55 6.14
N ILE A 70 -15.79 -19.08 5.10
CA ILE A 70 -16.42 -18.61 3.86
C ILE A 70 -16.61 -19.79 2.91
N ASN A 71 -17.78 -19.84 2.27
CA ASN A 71 -18.05 -20.83 1.24
C ASN A 71 -17.64 -20.29 -0.14
N PHE A 72 -16.49 -20.74 -0.64
CA PHE A 72 -16.00 -20.38 -1.97
C PHE A 72 -16.51 -21.37 -3.03
N ASP A 73 -17.41 -20.91 -3.90
CA ASP A 73 -18.09 -21.70 -4.94
C ASP A 73 -17.35 -21.78 -6.29
N SER A 74 -16.18 -21.14 -6.38
CA SER A 74 -15.30 -21.11 -7.54
C SER A 74 -13.87 -20.75 -7.13
N GLU A 75 -12.95 -20.76 -8.08
CA GLU A 75 -11.56 -20.43 -7.81
C GLU A 75 -11.37 -18.97 -7.39
N ILE A 76 -10.24 -18.66 -6.75
CA ILE A 76 -10.04 -17.39 -6.05
C ILE A 76 -9.07 -16.50 -6.80
N LEU A 77 -9.46 -15.25 -7.05
CA LEU A 77 -8.56 -14.15 -7.38
C LEU A 77 -8.12 -13.47 -6.08
N LEU A 78 -6.83 -13.48 -5.80
CA LEU A 78 -6.24 -12.82 -4.64
C LEU A 78 -5.61 -11.49 -5.08
N PHE A 79 -6.24 -10.38 -4.70
CA PHE A 79 -5.75 -9.03 -4.95
C PHE A 79 -4.99 -8.53 -3.73
N LEU A 80 -3.75 -8.09 -3.95
CA LEU A 80 -2.90 -7.53 -2.92
C LEU A 80 -2.63 -6.06 -3.24
N ASN A 81 -3.17 -5.17 -2.41
CA ASN A 81 -3.03 -3.73 -2.54
C ASN A 81 -2.36 -3.18 -1.27
N SER A 82 -1.33 -2.36 -1.47
CA SER A 82 -0.62 -1.67 -0.39
C SER A 82 -0.46 -0.21 -0.78
N ASN A 83 -0.99 0.67 0.06
CA ASN A 83 -0.88 2.11 -0.09
C ASN A 83 -0.11 2.69 1.10
N VAL A 84 0.73 3.68 0.81
CA VAL A 84 1.30 4.58 1.82
C VAL A 84 0.78 5.96 1.50
N SER A 85 0.09 6.58 2.44
CA SER A 85 -0.27 8.00 2.37
C SER A 85 0.44 8.73 3.50
N GLU A 86 1.37 9.61 3.15
CA GLU A 86 1.82 10.65 4.06
C GLU A 86 0.88 11.85 3.92
N GLY A 87 0.48 12.47 5.03
CA GLY A 87 -0.33 13.68 5.00
C GLY A 87 0.34 14.75 4.12
N GLU A 88 -0.46 15.49 3.36
CA GLU A 88 0.04 16.53 2.45
C GLU A 88 1.02 17.45 3.19
N GLY A 89 2.30 17.39 2.79
CA GLY A 89 3.26 18.42 3.18
C GLY A 89 2.76 19.79 2.72
N PRO A 90 3.27 20.89 3.29
CA PRO A 90 2.88 22.22 2.85
C PRO A 90 3.05 22.32 1.33
N SER A 91 2.01 22.81 0.64
CA SER A 91 1.73 22.82 -0.81
C SER A 91 2.85 23.23 -1.78
N LYS A 92 4.04 23.59 -1.28
CA LYS A 92 5.22 24.03 -2.05
C LYS A 92 6.48 23.17 -1.87
N CYS A 93 6.50 22.18 -0.97
CA CYS A 93 7.65 21.30 -0.80
C CYS A 93 7.46 19.95 -1.51
N PRO A 94 8.51 19.39 -2.14
CA PRO A 94 8.43 18.05 -2.72
C PRO A 94 8.12 17.03 -1.62
N THR A 95 7.15 16.16 -1.88
CA THR A 95 6.87 14.97 -1.06
C THR A 95 8.00 13.98 -1.24
N LEU A 96 8.37 13.28 -0.17
CA LEU A 96 9.40 12.25 -0.21
C LEU A 96 9.03 11.15 -1.23
N ASP A 97 10.01 10.73 -2.04
CA ASP A 97 9.78 9.65 -3.01
C ASP A 97 9.82 8.30 -2.29
N PHE A 98 8.64 7.81 -1.92
CA PHE A 98 8.49 6.50 -1.28
C PHE A 98 8.97 5.33 -2.15
N SER A 99 9.22 5.54 -3.45
CA SER A 99 9.77 4.50 -4.32
C SER A 99 11.22 4.12 -3.97
N GLU A 100 11.94 4.97 -3.24
CA GLU A 100 13.28 4.65 -2.70
C GLU A 100 13.22 3.69 -1.49
N TYR A 101 12.04 3.50 -0.90
CA TYR A 101 11.81 2.67 0.29
C TYR A 101 11.09 1.35 -0.04
N GLN A 102 11.28 0.83 -1.26
CA GLN A 102 10.66 -0.40 -1.78
C GLN A 102 10.90 -1.64 -0.93
N GLU A 103 12.02 -1.70 -0.18
CA GLU A 103 12.38 -2.82 0.70
C GLU A 103 11.34 -3.10 1.80
N TYR A 104 10.40 -2.18 2.03
CA TYR A 104 9.42 -2.24 3.11
C TYR A 104 7.98 -2.41 2.61
N SER A 105 7.81 -2.89 1.37
CA SER A 105 6.53 -3.41 0.90
C SER A 105 6.03 -4.48 1.87
N THR A 106 4.98 -4.15 2.61
CA THR A 106 4.39 -4.93 3.69
C THR A 106 3.90 -6.33 3.30
N SER A 107 3.86 -6.58 1.99
CA SER A 107 3.68 -7.90 1.41
C SER A 107 4.67 -8.94 1.86
N ASN A 108 5.91 -8.55 2.19
CA ASN A 108 6.91 -9.48 2.71
C ASN A 108 6.56 -9.94 4.14
N PHE A 109 5.74 -9.20 4.87
CA PHE A 109 5.36 -9.58 6.23
C PHE A 109 4.10 -10.46 6.26
N ILE A 110 3.05 -10.07 5.52
CA ILE A 110 1.77 -10.81 5.54
C ILE A 110 1.74 -11.90 4.48
N TRP A 111 2.14 -11.59 3.25
CA TRP A 111 2.01 -12.48 2.10
C TRP A 111 3.33 -13.20 1.81
N ASN A 112 3.97 -13.78 2.81
CA ASN A 112 5.21 -14.54 2.62
C ASN A 112 4.95 -16.02 2.25
N GLU A 113 6.02 -16.77 1.99
CA GLU A 113 5.96 -18.20 1.66
C GLU A 113 5.13 -19.02 2.67
N SER A 114 5.23 -18.70 3.97
CA SER A 114 4.46 -19.39 5.03
C SER A 114 2.96 -19.14 4.87
N MET A 115 2.54 -17.88 4.75
CA MET A 115 1.11 -17.55 4.59
C MET A 115 0.53 -18.15 3.32
N LEU A 116 1.29 -18.11 2.21
CA LEU A 116 0.88 -18.76 0.96
C LEU A 116 0.68 -20.27 1.12
N ASN A 117 1.60 -20.94 1.81
CA ASN A 117 1.46 -22.37 2.10
C ASN A 117 0.25 -22.64 3.00
N ASP A 118 0.02 -21.81 4.01
CA ASP A 118 -1.10 -21.98 4.92
C ASP A 118 -2.45 -21.73 4.24
N LEU A 119 -2.51 -20.76 3.32
CA LEU A 119 -3.67 -20.55 2.44
C LEU A 119 -3.92 -21.76 1.55
N SER A 120 -2.88 -22.29 0.91
CA SER A 120 -3.00 -23.48 0.04
C SER A 120 -3.47 -24.72 0.80
N ARG A 121 -3.21 -24.82 2.10
CA ARG A 121 -3.71 -25.91 2.96
C ARG A 121 -5.10 -25.64 3.49
N THR A 122 -5.44 -24.36 3.66
CA THR A 122 -6.69 -23.90 4.27
C THR A 122 -7.84 -23.88 3.28
N LEU A 123 -7.56 -23.50 2.03
CA LEU A 123 -8.57 -23.36 0.98
C LEU A 123 -8.43 -24.48 -0.03
N ASP A 124 -9.56 -25.03 -0.46
CA ASP A 124 -9.62 -26.07 -1.47
C ASP A 124 -9.47 -25.56 -2.89
N GLN A 125 -9.78 -24.28 -3.06
CA GLN A 125 -9.71 -23.56 -4.31
C GLN A 125 -8.26 -23.35 -4.75
N THR A 126 -8.05 -23.39 -6.05
CA THR A 126 -6.91 -22.79 -6.72
C THR A 126 -6.92 -21.28 -6.48
N ILE A 127 -5.80 -20.74 -6.01
CA ILE A 127 -5.66 -19.31 -5.71
C ILE A 127 -4.79 -18.69 -6.81
N PHE A 128 -5.30 -17.62 -7.40
CA PHE A 128 -4.62 -16.85 -8.43
C PHE A 128 -4.27 -15.46 -7.90
N PRO A 129 -3.03 -15.23 -7.44
CA PRO A 129 -2.57 -13.89 -7.11
C PRO A 129 -2.64 -12.99 -8.34
N VAL A 130 -3.31 -11.85 -8.21
CA VAL A 130 -3.48 -10.86 -9.28
C VAL A 130 -2.82 -9.56 -8.88
N SER A 131 -1.84 -9.15 -9.68
CA SER A 131 -1.27 -7.81 -9.65
C SER A 131 -2.08 -6.91 -10.59
N TYR A 132 -2.80 -5.94 -10.04
CA TYR A 132 -3.52 -4.94 -10.83
C TYR A 132 -2.90 -3.54 -10.64
N ASN A 133 -2.70 -2.83 -11.75
CA ASN A 133 -2.36 -1.41 -11.75
C ASN A 133 -3.51 -0.67 -12.44
N SER A 134 -4.39 -0.05 -11.66
CA SER A 134 -5.25 1.00 -12.18
C SER A 134 -4.65 2.35 -11.82
N TRP A 135 -4.88 3.32 -12.71
CA TRP A 135 -4.35 4.69 -12.66
C TRP A 135 -4.69 5.49 -11.40
N TRP A 136 -5.39 4.91 -10.44
CA TRP A 136 -5.77 5.55 -9.19
C TRP A 136 -5.59 4.64 -7.96
N TRP A 137 -5.35 3.33 -8.14
CA TRP A 137 -5.20 2.36 -7.05
C TRP A 137 -4.38 1.13 -7.52
N GLY A 138 -3.23 0.89 -6.88
CA GLY A 138 -2.51 -0.41 -6.90
C GLY A 138 -1.11 -0.42 -7.54
N ASN A 139 -0.09 -0.70 -6.72
CA ASN A 139 1.16 -1.32 -7.16
C ASN A 139 0.96 -2.83 -7.24
N GLY A 140 1.38 -3.42 -8.35
CA GLY A 140 1.23 -4.84 -8.61
C GLY A 140 2.33 -5.68 -7.99
N GLY A 141 1.98 -6.63 -7.10
CA GLY A 141 2.91 -7.57 -6.49
C GLY A 141 3.06 -8.89 -7.25
N PHE A 142 4.27 -9.41 -7.40
CA PHE A 142 4.53 -10.77 -7.85
C PHE A 142 5.52 -11.46 -6.90
N TYR A 143 5.21 -12.70 -6.52
CA TYR A 143 6.16 -13.54 -5.80
C TYR A 143 7.26 -14.00 -6.76
N THR A 144 8.52 -13.90 -6.36
CA THR A 144 9.63 -14.51 -7.11
C THR A 144 10.26 -15.63 -6.30
N GLU A 145 10.38 -16.83 -6.88
CA GLU A 145 11.01 -17.98 -6.22
C GLU A 145 12.47 -17.70 -5.85
N ASN A 146 13.19 -16.92 -6.68
CA ASN A 146 14.58 -16.59 -6.47
C ASN A 146 14.79 -15.69 -5.25
N SER A 147 13.91 -14.70 -5.04
CA SER A 147 13.99 -13.81 -3.87
C SER A 147 13.19 -14.30 -2.67
N LYS A 148 12.29 -15.29 -2.86
CA LYS A 148 11.28 -15.71 -1.85
C LYS A 148 10.43 -14.55 -1.31
N GLU A 149 10.29 -13.49 -2.10
CA GLU A 149 9.63 -12.26 -1.71
C GLU A 149 8.56 -11.88 -2.72
N PHE A 150 7.52 -11.18 -2.25
CA PHE A 150 6.62 -10.49 -3.14
C PHE A 150 7.19 -9.12 -3.48
N ILE A 151 7.52 -8.94 -4.75
CA ILE A 151 8.02 -7.67 -5.26
C ILE A 151 6.83 -6.88 -5.79
N PHE A 152 6.54 -5.76 -5.14
CA PHE A 152 5.54 -4.80 -5.57
C PHE A 152 6.20 -3.81 -6.50
N LEU A 153 5.75 -3.81 -7.75
CA LEU A 153 6.35 -2.96 -8.77
C LEU A 153 5.65 -1.62 -8.83
N SER A 154 6.47 -0.57 -8.76
CA SER A 154 6.09 0.76 -9.20
C SER A 154 5.80 0.79 -10.70
N LYS A 155 5.10 1.83 -11.16
CA LYS A 155 4.69 2.00 -12.58
C LYS A 155 5.84 1.87 -13.58
N SER A 156 7.05 2.31 -13.20
CA SER A 156 8.27 2.20 -14.03
C SER A 156 8.78 0.78 -14.16
N GLN A 157 8.61 -0.05 -13.12
CA GLN A 157 9.11 -1.42 -13.08
C GLN A 157 8.15 -2.42 -13.76
N ILE A 158 6.87 -2.08 -13.94
CA ILE A 158 5.89 -2.92 -14.68
C ILE A 158 6.34 -3.23 -16.11
N ASN A 159 7.08 -2.32 -16.76
CA ASN A 159 7.65 -2.55 -18.08
C ASN A 159 8.68 -3.70 -18.11
N TYR A 160 9.34 -3.98 -16.99
CA TYR A 160 10.26 -5.10 -16.84
C TYR A 160 9.51 -6.44 -16.79
N ILE A 161 8.41 -6.51 -16.05
CA ILE A 161 7.52 -7.69 -16.02
C ILE A 161 6.91 -7.98 -17.37
N ASN A 162 6.72 -6.95 -18.20
CA ASN A 162 6.16 -7.17 -19.51
C ASN A 162 7.00 -8.09 -20.41
N LYS A 163 8.27 -8.30 -20.04
CA LYS A 163 9.24 -9.16 -20.74
C LYS A 163 9.36 -10.57 -20.13
N LEU A 164 8.79 -10.84 -18.96
CA LEU A 164 8.84 -12.18 -18.34
C LEU A 164 7.93 -13.19 -19.08
N PRO A 165 8.33 -14.47 -19.20
CA PRO A 165 7.54 -15.48 -19.88
C PRO A 165 6.14 -15.62 -19.27
N LEU A 166 5.15 -15.92 -20.13
CA LEU A 166 3.72 -15.80 -19.85
C LEU A 166 3.16 -16.76 -18.79
N PHE A 167 3.90 -17.80 -18.47
CA PHE A 167 3.64 -18.75 -17.40
C PHE A 167 5.01 -19.28 -17.03
N SER A 168 5.58 -18.83 -15.91
CA SER A 168 6.60 -19.66 -15.26
C SER A 168 5.82 -20.65 -14.41
N ASP A 169 6.11 -21.95 -14.54
CA ASP A 169 5.49 -23.07 -13.82
C ASP A 169 5.74 -23.06 -12.29
N VAL A 170 5.81 -21.88 -11.69
CA VAL A 170 5.94 -21.64 -10.26
C VAL A 170 4.63 -22.08 -9.60
N LYS A 171 4.62 -23.28 -9.03
CA LYS A 171 3.47 -23.85 -8.32
C LYS A 171 3.84 -23.99 -6.85
N HIS A 172 3.18 -23.21 -5.99
CA HIS A 172 3.22 -23.41 -4.55
C HIS A 172 1.89 -24.06 -4.13
N GLY A 173 1.86 -25.39 -4.11
CA GLY A 173 0.62 -26.14 -3.81
C GLY A 173 -0.52 -25.81 -4.77
N ARG A 174 -1.58 -25.16 -4.26
CA ARG A 174 -2.77 -24.70 -5.00
C ARG A 174 -2.66 -23.27 -5.55
N ILE A 175 -1.55 -22.57 -5.30
CA ILE A 175 -1.33 -21.22 -5.84
C ILE A 175 -0.84 -21.31 -7.27
N ARG A 176 -1.43 -20.49 -8.15
CA ARG A 176 -1.13 -20.40 -9.58
C ARG A 176 -0.96 -18.95 -9.99
N TYR A 177 0.13 -18.62 -10.66
CA TYR A 177 0.39 -17.25 -11.09
C TYR A 177 -0.14 -17.04 -12.51
N ILE A 178 -1.00 -16.03 -12.70
CA ILE A 178 -1.54 -15.66 -14.02
C ILE A 178 -1.03 -14.28 -14.39
N ARG A 179 -0.52 -14.16 -15.62
CA ARG A 179 -0.23 -12.86 -16.23
C ARG A 179 -1.37 -12.45 -17.17
N VAL A 180 -2.10 -11.38 -16.81
CA VAL A 180 -3.16 -10.84 -17.65
C VAL A 180 -2.55 -9.92 -18.71
N LYS A 181 -2.44 -10.39 -19.96
CA LYS A 181 -2.03 -9.56 -21.10
C LYS A 181 -3.21 -8.74 -21.61
N ASN A 182 -3.17 -7.42 -21.44
CA ASN A 182 -4.01 -6.42 -22.13
C ASN A 182 -5.54 -6.71 -22.17
N LYS A 183 -6.06 -7.53 -21.27
CA LYS A 183 -7.50 -7.80 -21.13
C LYS A 183 -8.03 -7.17 -19.84
N LYS A 184 -9.25 -6.64 -19.91
CA LYS A 184 -9.98 -6.15 -18.73
C LYS A 184 -10.25 -7.31 -17.78
N LEU A 185 -9.68 -7.25 -16.58
CA LEU A 185 -9.97 -8.15 -15.45
C LEU A 185 -11.46 -8.13 -15.05
N GLU A 186 -12.15 -7.02 -15.34
CA GLU A 186 -13.59 -6.82 -15.09
C GLU A 186 -14.46 -8.00 -15.56
N GLY A 187 -14.13 -8.62 -16.70
CA GLY A 187 -14.87 -9.78 -17.22
C GLY A 187 -14.59 -11.09 -16.50
N LEU A 188 -13.34 -11.31 -16.08
CA LEU A 188 -12.92 -12.51 -15.33
C LEU A 188 -13.43 -12.45 -13.89
N SER A 189 -13.51 -11.26 -13.31
CA SER A 189 -13.83 -11.05 -11.89
C SER A 189 -15.20 -11.61 -11.44
N LYS A 190 -16.14 -11.81 -12.37
CA LYS A 190 -17.50 -12.29 -12.07
C LYS A 190 -17.60 -13.81 -11.92
N ASP A 191 -16.65 -14.55 -12.50
CA ASP A 191 -16.66 -16.01 -12.49
C ASP A 191 -15.86 -16.59 -11.31
N PHE A 192 -15.09 -15.74 -10.63
CA PHE A 192 -14.18 -16.11 -9.55
C PHE A 192 -14.59 -15.45 -8.24
N ASN A 193 -14.32 -16.15 -7.15
CA ASN A 193 -14.30 -15.53 -5.84
C ASN A 193 -13.14 -14.53 -5.76
N GLN A 194 -13.30 -13.48 -4.97
CA GLN A 194 -12.27 -12.46 -4.80
C GLN A 194 -11.91 -12.34 -3.33
N ILE A 195 -10.62 -12.37 -3.04
CA ILE A 195 -10.08 -11.93 -1.77
C ILE A 195 -9.27 -10.68 -2.10
N ILE A 196 -9.66 -9.55 -1.53
CA ILE A 196 -8.99 -8.27 -1.71
C ILE A 196 -8.40 -7.88 -0.37
N PHE A 197 -7.08 -7.84 -0.33
CA PHE A 197 -6.33 -7.32 0.80
C PHE A 197 -5.89 -5.91 0.44
N ARG A 198 -6.30 -4.94 1.26
CA ARG A 198 -5.83 -3.56 1.18
C ARG A 198 -5.17 -3.19 2.49
N GLN A 199 -3.98 -2.62 2.40
CA GLN A 199 -3.32 -2.04 3.55
C GLN A 199 -3.09 -0.56 3.30
N ASP A 200 -3.63 0.26 4.20
CA ASP A 200 -3.43 1.70 4.21
C ASP A 200 -2.55 2.06 5.41
N ARG A 201 -1.62 2.97 5.17
CA ARG A 201 -0.68 3.45 6.19
C ARG A 201 -0.68 4.95 6.16
N THR A 202 -0.94 5.54 7.32
CA THR A 202 -1.04 6.99 7.46
C THR A 202 -0.01 7.46 8.48
N ILE A 203 0.75 8.48 8.08
CA ILE A 203 1.65 9.21 8.98
C ILE A 203 0.94 10.51 9.34
N VAL A 204 0.52 10.66 10.60
CA VAL A 204 -0.14 11.87 11.11
C VAL A 204 0.67 12.41 12.28
N ASN A 205 1.29 13.59 12.13
CA ASN A 205 2.07 14.24 13.19
C ASN A 205 3.12 13.34 13.85
N GLY A 206 3.79 12.48 13.08
CA GLY A 206 4.78 11.51 13.58
C GLY A 206 4.18 10.28 14.28
N SER A 207 2.85 10.19 14.38
CA SER A 207 2.15 8.98 14.80
C SER A 207 1.80 8.13 13.58
N PHE A 208 2.04 6.82 13.70
CA PHE A 208 1.82 5.87 12.62
C PHE A 208 0.53 5.10 12.84
N GLU A 209 -0.36 5.16 11.86
CA GLU A 209 -1.53 4.30 11.82
C GLU A 209 -1.36 3.28 10.70
N THR A 210 -1.60 2.01 11.03
CA THR A 210 -1.66 0.92 10.06
C THR A 210 -3.06 0.31 10.10
N GLU A 211 -3.76 0.41 8.98
CA GLU A 211 -5.08 -0.15 8.79
C GLU A 211 -5.03 -1.20 7.68
N ILE A 212 -5.76 -2.29 7.89
CA ILE A 212 -5.86 -3.38 6.95
C ILE A 212 -7.32 -3.70 6.71
N GLU A 213 -7.72 -3.64 5.46
CA GLU A 213 -9.03 -4.05 4.98
C GLU A 213 -8.92 -5.39 4.26
N LEU A 214 -9.65 -6.39 4.75
CA LEU A 214 -9.86 -7.66 4.08
C LEU A 214 -11.29 -7.69 3.53
N THR A 215 -11.42 -7.64 2.22
CA THR A 215 -12.69 -7.80 1.52
C THR A 215 -12.76 -9.16 0.84
N ILE A 216 -13.91 -9.82 0.93
CA ILE A 216 -14.17 -11.12 0.32
C ILE A 216 -15.48 -11.01 -0.45
N ASN A 217 -15.41 -11.26 -1.75
CA ASN A 217 -16.58 -11.29 -2.64
C ASN A 217 -16.75 -12.70 -3.16
N THR A 218 -17.89 -13.32 -2.87
CA THR A 218 -18.35 -14.52 -3.56
C THR A 218 -19.55 -14.18 -4.43
N LYS A 219 -20.13 -15.17 -5.12
CA LYS A 219 -21.37 -14.94 -5.88
C LYS A 219 -22.54 -14.50 -5.00
N ILE A 220 -22.57 -14.93 -3.74
CA ILE A 220 -23.73 -14.77 -2.84
C ILE A 220 -23.39 -14.09 -1.51
N GLU A 221 -22.11 -13.88 -1.20
CA GLU A 221 -21.65 -13.29 0.06
C GLU A 221 -20.68 -12.15 -0.20
N PHE A 222 -20.80 -11.10 0.62
CA PHE A 222 -19.86 -10.01 0.69
C PHE A 222 -19.38 -9.87 2.14
N HIS A 223 -18.07 -9.84 2.35
CA HIS A 223 -17.49 -9.60 3.66
C HIS A 223 -16.45 -8.50 3.57
N ALA A 224 -16.41 -7.61 4.56
CA ALA A 224 -15.38 -6.60 4.69
C ALA A 224 -15.00 -6.43 6.16
N TYR A 225 -13.73 -6.63 6.46
CA TYR A 225 -13.15 -6.55 7.80
C TYR A 225 -12.07 -5.50 7.84
N ILE A 226 -12.09 -4.62 8.85
CA ILE A 226 -11.06 -3.60 9.06
C ILE A 226 -10.29 -3.89 10.35
N PHE A 227 -9.00 -4.11 10.23
CA PHE A 227 -8.07 -4.35 11.32
C PHE A 227 -7.17 -3.14 11.53
N LYS A 228 -7.02 -2.71 12.78
CA LYS A 228 -6.03 -1.71 13.18
C LYS A 228 -5.04 -2.33 14.16
N TYR A 229 -3.76 -2.02 14.00
CA TYR A 229 -2.76 -2.46 14.97
C TYR A 229 -2.76 -1.53 16.19
N ASP A 230 -2.83 -2.14 17.37
CA ASP A 230 -2.68 -1.45 18.65
C ASP A 230 -1.24 -1.65 19.13
N PHE A 231 -0.42 -0.59 19.04
CA PHE A 231 0.99 -0.64 19.40
C PHE A 231 1.21 -0.83 20.90
N ASP A 232 0.29 -0.39 21.75
CA ASP A 232 0.38 -0.57 23.20
C ASP A 232 0.10 -2.02 23.58
N LYS A 233 -0.92 -2.63 22.96
CA LYS A 233 -1.26 -4.05 23.17
C LYS A 233 -0.40 -5.02 22.37
N LYS A 234 0.31 -4.52 21.36
CA LYS A 234 1.08 -5.31 20.37
C LYS A 234 0.21 -6.37 19.67
N ASP A 235 -1.02 -5.99 19.33
CA ASP A 235 -1.99 -6.90 18.73
C ASP A 235 -2.90 -6.22 17.71
N TRP A 236 -3.56 -7.02 16.87
CA TRP A 236 -4.51 -6.55 15.87
C TRP A 236 -5.93 -6.51 16.44
N LEU A 237 -6.57 -5.35 16.30
CA LEU A 237 -7.96 -5.16 16.69
C LEU A 237 -8.86 -5.16 15.47
N LEU A 238 -9.90 -5.99 15.48
CA LEU A 238 -11.00 -5.89 14.53
C LEU A 238 -11.86 -4.67 14.90
N THR A 239 -11.83 -3.64 14.06
CA THR A 239 -12.50 -2.36 14.32
C THR A 239 -13.80 -2.18 13.54
N SER A 240 -13.99 -2.94 12.46
CA SER A 240 -15.23 -2.96 11.69
C SER A 240 -15.44 -4.33 11.04
N ASP A 241 -16.67 -4.82 11.06
CA ASP A 241 -17.14 -5.99 10.32
C ASP A 241 -18.44 -5.59 9.57
N LYS A 242 -18.37 -5.56 8.24
CA LYS A 242 -19.48 -5.19 7.34
C LYS A 242 -19.88 -6.38 6.46
N SER A 243 -20.05 -7.55 7.07
CA SER A 243 -20.48 -8.76 6.38
C SER A 243 -21.97 -8.73 6.01
N GLN A 244 -22.30 -9.09 4.77
CA GLN A 244 -23.67 -9.16 4.24
C GLN A 244 -23.85 -10.39 3.35
N ILE A 245 -24.95 -11.12 3.53
CA ILE A 245 -25.37 -12.18 2.61
C ILE A 245 -26.23 -11.56 1.52
N ILE A 246 -25.76 -11.61 0.28
CA ILE A 246 -26.51 -11.15 -0.89
C ILE A 246 -27.49 -12.27 -1.24
N THR A 247 -28.74 -12.14 -0.77
CA THR A 247 -29.79 -13.08 -1.16
C THR A 247 -30.19 -12.78 -2.61
N ILE A 248 -29.68 -13.55 -3.56
CA ILE A 248 -30.14 -13.51 -4.94
C ILE A 248 -31.56 -14.13 -4.96
N LYS A 249 -32.57 -13.32 -5.27
CA LYS A 249 -33.93 -13.79 -5.56
C LYS A 249 -33.98 -14.43 -6.94
#